data_AF-K4QTW5-F1
#
_entry.id   AF-K4QTW5-F1
#
_cell.length_a   1.000
_cell.length_b   1.000
_cell.length_c   1.000
_cell.angle_alpha   90.00
_cell.angle_beta   90.00
_cell.angle_gamma   90.00
#
_symmetry.space_group_name_H-M   'P 1'
#
loop_
_entity.id
_entity.type
_entity.pdbx_description
1 polymer ?
#
loop_
_entity_poly.entity_id
_entity_poly.type
_entity_poly.pdbx_seq_one_letter_code
_entity_poly.pdbx_strand_id
1 'polypeptide(L)'
;MCIHIFLTDGLPGLAVWDPDEVGIRVARDAPVSEVLREVRDILMIDLGAPASLGGPLRCFCGMPVELPDQLLPYALAAEAS
;
A
#
# COMPACT_ATOMS: atom_id res chain seq x y z
N MET A 1 10.16 8.78 -9.58
CA MET A 1 10.31 8.05 -8.31
C MET A 1 8.93 7.52 -7.95
N CYS A 2 8.82 6.22 -7.66
CA CYS A 2 7.56 5.62 -7.21
C CYS A 2 7.46 5.76 -5.68
N ILE A 3 6.28 5.53 -5.10
CA ILE A 3 6.16 5.46 -3.64
C ILE A 3 6.70 4.13 -3.13
N HIS A 4 7.32 4.15 -1.95
CA HIS A 4 7.79 2.96 -1.26
C HIS A 4 6.85 2.56 -0.12
N ILE A 5 6.79 1.27 0.20
CA ILE A 5 6.00 0.77 1.33
C ILE A 5 6.95 0.27 2.41
N PHE A 6 6.79 0.79 3.63
CA PHE A 6 7.66 0.50 4.77
C PHE A 6 6.87 -0.16 5.90
N LEU A 7 7.33 -1.32 6.37
CA LEU A 7 6.78 -1.90 7.60
C LEU A 7 7.28 -1.11 8.81
N THR A 8 6.35 -0.68 9.65
CA THR A 8 6.63 0.14 10.83
C THR A 8 5.88 -0.39 12.03
N ASP A 9 6.60 -0.54 13.15
CA ASP A 9 6.04 -0.95 14.43
C ASP A 9 5.53 0.28 15.20
N GLY A 10 4.45 0.13 15.97
CA GLY A 10 3.89 1.21 16.80
C GLY A 10 3.25 2.36 16.00
N LEU A 11 2.78 2.09 14.78
CA LEU A 11 2.08 3.07 13.95
C LEU A 11 0.73 3.45 14.60
N PRO A 12 0.31 4.74 14.62
CA PRO A 12 -0.97 5.15 15.20
C PRO A 12 -2.21 4.69 14.42
N GLY A 13 -2.03 4.10 13.24
CA GLY A 13 -3.07 3.58 12.35
C GLY A 13 -2.57 2.39 11.53
N LEU A 14 -3.33 1.94 10.52
CA LEU A 14 -2.93 0.79 9.70
C LEU A 14 -1.94 1.19 8.60
N ALA A 15 -2.14 2.36 8.00
CA ALA A 15 -1.20 2.96 7.06
C ALA A 15 -1.11 4.49 7.23
N VAL A 16 0.06 5.07 7.00
CA VAL A 16 0.31 6.51 7.09
C VAL A 16 1.20 6.95 5.93
N TRP A 17 0.79 8.00 5.22
CA TRP A 17 1.64 8.67 4.23
C TRP A 17 2.75 9.46 4.92
N ASP A 18 3.98 9.22 4.49
CA ASP A 18 5.19 9.93 4.91
C ASP A 18 5.76 10.74 3.73
N PRO A 19 5.62 12.08 3.73
CA PRO A 19 6.12 12.94 2.67
C PRO A 19 7.65 13.09 2.69
N ASP A 20 8.31 12.88 3.85
CA ASP A 20 9.75 13.00 3.99
C ASP A 20 10.46 11.81 3.34
N GLU A 21 9.93 10.60 3.53
CA GLU A 21 10.44 9.37 2.91
C GLU A 21 9.79 9.06 1.55
N VAL A 22 8.79 9.85 1.13
CA VAL A 22 8.00 9.65 -0.10
C VAL A 22 7.47 8.20 -0.15
N GLY A 23 6.84 7.77 0.93
CA GLY A 23 6.35 6.40 1.07
C GLY A 23 5.21 6.25 2.06
N ILE A 24 4.62 5.06 2.10
CA ILE A 24 3.54 4.72 3.03
C ILE A 24 4.10 3.75 4.06
N ARG A 25 4.03 4.16 5.33
CA ARG A 25 4.34 3.31 6.47
C ARG A 25 3.12 2.48 6.81
N VAL A 26 3.31 1.18 7.05
CA VAL A 26 2.22 0.25 7.33
C VAL A 26 2.47 -0.53 8.60
N ALA A 27 1.42 -0.75 9.38
CA ALA A 27 1.48 -1.49 10.64
C ALA A 27 1.84 -2.96 10.38
N ARG A 28 2.90 -3.44 11.04
CA ARG A 28 3.37 -4.83 10.91
C ARG A 28 2.37 -5.84 11.46
N ASP A 29 1.76 -5.54 12.60
CA ASP A 29 0.94 -6.50 13.37
C ASP A 29 -0.55 -6.46 12.99
N ALA A 30 -0.89 -5.73 11.92
CA ALA A 30 -2.26 -5.57 11.46
C ALA A 30 -2.65 -6.62 10.40
N PRO A 31 -3.96 -6.92 10.25
CA PRO A 31 -4.43 -7.79 9.17
C PRO A 31 -4.04 -7.25 7.79
N VAL A 32 -3.34 -8.06 6.99
CA VAL A 32 -2.80 -7.65 5.68
C VAL A 32 -3.88 -7.10 4.75
N SER A 33 -5.08 -7.68 4.75
CA SER A 33 -6.21 -7.19 3.95
C SER A 33 -6.66 -5.78 4.33
N GLU A 34 -6.61 -5.44 5.62
CA GLU A 34 -6.99 -4.11 6.10
C GLU A 34 -5.90 -3.09 5.79
N VAL A 35 -4.63 -3.48 5.96
CA VAL A 35 -3.46 -2.68 5.56
C VAL A 35 -3.50 -2.36 4.07
N LEU A 36 -3.69 -3.37 3.21
CA LEU A 36 -3.75 -3.17 1.75
C LEU A 36 -4.92 -2.28 1.34
N ARG A 37 -6.06 -2.37 2.05
CA ARG A 37 -7.19 -1.47 1.84
C ARG A 37 -6.82 -0.02 2.16
N GLU A 38 -6.19 0.23 3.31
CA GLU A 38 -5.76 1.59 3.67
C GLU A 38 -4.69 2.15 2.73
N VAL A 39 -3.71 1.33 2.34
CA VAL A 39 -2.70 1.74 1.34
C VAL A 39 -3.36 2.14 0.02
N ARG A 40 -4.36 1.37 -0.43
CA ARG A 40 -5.14 1.72 -1.63
C ARG A 40 -5.88 3.04 -1.46
N ASP A 41 -6.51 3.24 -0.31
CA ASP A 41 -7.29 4.44 -0.04
C ASP A 41 -6.38 5.68 -0.01
N ILE A 42 -5.21 5.60 0.64
CA ILE A 42 -4.18 6.67 0.61
C ILE A 42 -3.72 6.94 -0.83
N LEU A 43 -3.40 5.89 -1.58
CA LEU A 43 -2.97 6.00 -2.97
C LEU A 43 -4.01 6.74 -3.82
N MET A 44 -5.28 6.37 -3.70
CA MET A 44 -6.35 6.91 -4.54
C MET A 44 -6.84 8.29 -4.09
N ILE A 45 -7.02 8.48 -2.79
CA ILE A 45 -7.66 9.67 -2.21
C ILE A 45 -6.63 10.76 -1.97
N ASP A 46 -5.52 10.43 -1.30
CA ASP A 46 -4.52 11.43 -0.90
C ASP A 46 -3.51 11.70 -2.02
N LEU A 47 -3.12 10.67 -2.77
CA LEU A 47 -2.07 10.76 -3.79
C LEU A 47 -2.63 10.79 -5.23
N GLY A 48 -3.94 10.63 -5.42
CA GLY A 48 -4.59 10.74 -6.73
C GLY A 48 -4.20 9.63 -7.72
N ALA A 49 -3.83 8.45 -7.22
CA ALA A 49 -3.51 7.29 -8.04
C ALA A 49 -4.76 6.76 -8.79
N PRO A 50 -4.59 6.21 -10.00
CA PRO A 50 -5.70 5.65 -10.76
C PRO A 50 -6.33 4.48 -10.00
N ALA A 51 -7.66 4.44 -9.98
CA ALA A 51 -8.41 3.35 -9.36
C ALA A 51 -8.03 2.00 -10.00
N SER A 52 -7.66 1.03 -9.17
CA SER A 52 -7.45 -0.36 -9.58
C SER A 52 -8.46 -1.24 -8.85
N LEU A 53 -9.38 -1.84 -9.62
CA LEU A 53 -10.33 -2.84 -9.12
C LEU A 53 -9.69 -4.21 -9.30
N GLY A 54 -9.18 -4.80 -8.21
CA GLY A 54 -8.63 -6.16 -8.20
C GLY A 54 -7.26 -6.33 -8.85
N GLY A 55 -6.61 -5.24 -9.26
CA GLY A 55 -5.26 -5.26 -9.82
C GLY A 55 -4.18 -4.88 -8.79
N PRO A 56 -2.90 -4.89 -9.20
CA PRO A 56 -1.80 -4.49 -8.34
C PRO A 56 -1.94 -3.01 -7.98
N LEU A 57 -1.58 -2.66 -6.75
CA LEU A 57 -1.56 -1.27 -6.28
C LEU A 57 -0.65 -0.45 -7.20
N ARG A 58 -1.13 0.71 -7.65
CA ARG A 58 -0.40 1.60 -8.54
C ARG A 58 -0.17 2.95 -7.88
N CYS A 59 0.99 3.52 -8.16
CA CYS A 59 1.32 4.89 -7.82
C CYS A 59 0.62 5.85 -8.80
N PHE A 60 0.57 7.14 -8.44
CA PHE A 60 0.08 8.21 -9.32
C PHE A 60 0.79 8.26 -10.67
N CYS A 61 2.05 7.83 -10.73
CA CYS A 61 2.81 7.73 -11.97
C CYS A 61 2.44 6.53 -12.85
N GLY A 62 1.49 5.69 -12.43
CA GLY A 62 1.01 4.51 -13.15
C GLY A 62 1.85 3.25 -12.94
N MET A 63 3.03 3.37 -12.32
CA MET A 63 3.89 2.23 -11.99
C MET A 63 3.31 1.40 -10.83
N PRO A 64 3.50 0.07 -10.84
CA PRO A 64 3.11 -0.78 -9.70
C PRO A 64 3.91 -0.40 -8.45
N VAL A 65 3.25 -0.46 -7.31
CA VAL A 65 3.87 -0.29 -5.99
C VAL A 65 4.42 -1.63 -5.54
N GLU A 66 5.70 -1.66 -5.18
CA GLU A 66 6.33 -2.86 -4.63
C GLU A 66 5.93 -3.03 -3.16
N LEU A 67 5.41 -4.20 -2.83
CA LEU A 67 5.04 -4.56 -1.46
C LEU A 67 6.18 -5.33 -0.79
N PRO A 68 6.45 -5.10 0.51
CA PRO A 68 7.31 -5.94 1.32
C PRO A 68 6.89 -7.40 1.23
N ASP A 69 7.86 -8.32 1.29
CA ASP A 69 7.60 -9.77 1.18
C ASP A 69 6.59 -10.28 2.20
N GLN A 70 6.53 -9.65 3.38
CA GLN A 70 5.56 -10.00 4.43
C GLN A 70 4.10 -9.70 4.05
N LEU A 71 3.85 -8.89 3.01
CA LEU A 71 2.51 -8.54 2.51
C LEU A 71 2.14 -9.24 1.19
N LEU A 72 3.12 -9.84 0.50
CA LEU A 72 2.92 -10.55 -0.77
C LEU A 72 1.95 -11.75 -0.75
N PRO A 73 1.85 -12.59 0.31
CA PRO A 73 1.00 -13.78 0.24
C PRO A 73 -0.50 -13.50 0.05
N TYR A 74 -0.94 -12.25 0.26
CA TYR A 74 -2.32 -11.81 -0.01
C TYR A 74 -2.48 -11.02 -1.32
N ALA A 75 -1.43 -10.34 -1.79
CA ALA A 75 -1.48 -9.58 -3.04
C ALA A 75 -1.67 -10.49 -4.25
N LEU A 76 -1.02 -11.65 -4.27
CA LEU A 76 -1.16 -12.64 -5.35
C LEU A 76 -2.54 -13.31 -5.39
N ALA A 77 -3.20 -13.43 -4.24
CA ALA A 77 -4.53 -14.04 -4.15
C ALA A 77 -5.63 -13.15 -4.75
N ALA A 78 -5.42 -11.83 -4.77
CA ALA A 78 -6.35 -10.87 -5.37
C ALA A 78 -6.31 -10.86 -6.91
N GLU A 79 -5.19 -11.30 -7.53
CA GLU A 79 -5.02 -11.32 -8.99
C GLU A 79 -5.55 -12.59 -9.66
N ALA A 80 -5.98 -13.60 -8.87
CA ALA A 80 -6.41 -14.91 -9.37
C ALA A 80 -7.93 -15.13 -9.36
N SER A 81 -8.75 -14.09 -9.14
CA SER A 81 -10.20 -14.23 -8.96
C SER A 81 -11.06 -13.52 -10.00
#